data_AF-A0A059X888-F1
#
_entry.id   AF-A0A059X888-F1
#
_cell.length_a   1.000
_cell.length_b   1.000
_cell.length_c   1.000
_cell.angle_alpha   90.00
_cell.angle_beta   90.00
_cell.angle_gamma   90.00
#
_symmetry.space_group_name_H-M   'P 1'
#
loop_
_entity.id
_entity.type
_entity.pdbx_description
1 polymer ?
#
loop_
_entity_poly.entity_id
_entity_poly.type
_entity_poly.pdbx_seq_one_letter_code
_entity_poly.pdbx_strand_id
1 'polypeptide(L)'
;MIITFVVAMSKNRVIGVKNRLPWVLPTDLQHFQEKTKGHPVIMGSKTYDSIPENRRPLPGRTNIVLTRDRGKTYPGCLMAHTLGEAITLAAQQPGSEEVCIIGGAHVFTEALPLANRIYLTEVDAIIEDGDAFFPELDPVRWQVKEEGSFTKDEKNEYGGKFLVYERTGKFPIVEPGNGRNEEYKAQLERILASGQCPFCPNGETLKEQEIIYENDTWFVKHNAFPLENTVFHFVLTPKRHIEFFDDISDAEWIGLKACRQWLKEKYNFTGDALYARSGELLVTGATVAHFHCHIIVPAGLVQVSFGSYHLK
;
A
#
# COMPACT_ATOMS: atom_id res chain seq x y z
N MET A 1 3.18 -14.58 7.79
CA MET A 1 3.83 -13.98 6.61
C MET A 1 4.00 -12.48 6.78
N ILE A 2 5.25 -12.04 6.84
CA ILE A 2 5.71 -10.64 6.85
C ILE A 2 6.28 -10.34 5.46
N ILE A 3 5.95 -9.18 4.89
CA ILE A 3 6.59 -8.67 3.67
C ILE A 3 7.71 -7.72 4.09
N THR A 4 8.95 -8.07 3.73
CA THR A 4 10.14 -7.31 4.10
C THR A 4 10.86 -6.81 2.86
N PHE A 5 11.27 -5.54 2.88
CA PHE A 5 12.19 -5.02 1.87
C PHE A 5 13.63 -5.22 2.34
N VAL A 6 14.50 -5.65 1.44
CA VAL A 6 15.95 -5.66 1.68
C VAL A 6 16.59 -4.83 0.57
N VAL A 7 17.16 -3.69 0.94
CA VAL A 7 17.57 -2.67 -0.03
C VAL A 7 18.76 -1.86 0.49
N ALA A 8 19.65 -1.48 -0.42
CA ALA A 8 20.69 -0.50 -0.19
C ALA A 8 20.40 0.76 -1.03
N MET A 9 20.52 1.94 -0.43
CA MET A 9 20.34 3.21 -1.13
C MET A 9 21.38 4.25 -0.69
N SER A 10 21.71 5.19 -1.57
CA SER A 10 22.51 6.37 -1.22
C SER A 10 21.71 7.39 -0.40
N LYS A 11 22.36 8.44 0.12
CA LYS A 11 21.68 9.55 0.83
C LYS A 11 20.60 10.25 0.00
N ASN A 12 20.74 10.24 -1.33
CA ASN A 12 19.74 10.74 -2.27
C ASN A 12 18.82 9.64 -2.83
N ARG A 13 18.63 8.54 -2.08
CA ARG A 13 17.74 7.39 -2.37
C ARG A 13 18.06 6.62 -3.65
N VAL A 14 19.21 6.83 -4.27
CA VAL A 14 19.60 6.08 -5.48
C VAL A 14 19.88 4.63 -5.10
N ILE A 15 19.25 3.71 -5.81
CA ILE A 15 19.43 2.25 -5.67
C ILE A 15 20.08 1.60 -6.90
N GLY A 16 20.33 2.38 -7.95
CA GLY A 16 20.97 1.86 -9.16
C GLY A 16 21.30 2.92 -10.19
N VAL A 17 22.29 2.58 -11.02
CA VAL A 17 22.71 3.28 -12.24
C VAL A 17 22.84 2.24 -13.35
N LYS A 18 22.09 2.39 -14.45
CA LYS A 18 22.16 1.49 -15.63
C LYS A 18 22.03 0.00 -15.26
N ASN A 19 21.10 -0.32 -14.37
CA ASN A 19 20.87 -1.65 -13.80
C ASN A 19 22.05 -2.23 -13.01
N ARG A 20 22.88 -1.40 -12.37
CA ARG A 20 23.96 -1.85 -11.48
C ARG A 20 23.91 -1.07 -10.17
N LEU A 21 24.42 -1.68 -9.11
CA LEU A 21 24.74 -0.94 -7.89
C LEU A 21 25.91 0.01 -8.21
N PRO A 22 25.84 1.29 -7.79
CA PRO A 22 26.88 2.27 -8.10
C PRO A 22 28.08 2.19 -7.13
N TRP A 23 28.14 1.15 -6.31
CA TRP A 23 29.21 0.91 -5.33
C TRP A 23 29.53 -0.58 -5.18
N VAL A 24 30.70 -0.85 -4.61
CA VAL A 24 31.13 -2.17 -4.14
C VAL A 24 31.20 -2.16 -2.61
N LEU A 25 30.24 -2.85 -1.98
CA LEU A 25 30.12 -2.95 -0.52
C LEU A 25 29.93 -4.42 -0.09
N PRO A 26 31.03 -5.17 0.14
CA PRO A 26 30.94 -6.55 0.61
C PRO A 26 30.20 -6.70 1.94
N THR A 27 30.30 -5.72 2.84
CA THR A 27 29.59 -5.72 4.14
C THR A 27 28.08 -5.66 3.96
N ASP A 28 27.59 -4.83 3.04
CA ASP A 28 26.16 -4.78 2.66
C ASP A 28 25.70 -6.09 2.02
N LEU A 29 26.52 -6.66 1.12
CA LEU A 29 26.20 -7.93 0.46
C LEU A 29 26.11 -9.09 1.45
N GLN A 30 26.94 -9.11 2.49
CA GLN A 30 26.83 -10.08 3.58
C GLN A 30 25.52 -9.89 4.34
N HIS A 31 25.19 -8.63 4.70
CA HIS A 31 23.94 -8.31 5.37
C HIS A 31 22.72 -8.75 4.54
N PHE A 32 22.70 -8.46 3.24
CA PHE A 32 21.67 -8.92 2.30
C PHE A 32 21.51 -10.44 2.32
N GLN A 33 22.62 -11.19 2.31
CA GLN A 33 22.57 -12.65 2.37
C GLN A 33 21.99 -13.13 3.69
N GLU A 34 22.43 -12.56 4.81
CA GLU A 34 21.93 -12.91 6.15
C GLU A 34 20.42 -12.65 6.27
N LYS A 35 19.93 -11.50 5.79
CA LYS A 35 18.50 -11.13 5.88
C LYS A 35 17.59 -11.89 4.93
N THR A 36 18.11 -12.43 3.81
CA THR A 36 17.29 -13.12 2.81
C THR A 36 17.41 -14.64 2.85
N LYS A 37 18.38 -15.20 3.59
CA LYS A 37 18.68 -16.63 3.57
C LYS A 37 17.48 -17.46 4.05
N GLY A 38 17.10 -18.46 3.26
CA GLY A 38 16.00 -19.37 3.60
C GLY A 38 14.60 -18.80 3.33
N HIS A 39 14.49 -17.55 2.90
CA HIS A 39 13.22 -16.89 2.59
C HIS A 39 12.98 -16.79 1.08
N PRO A 40 11.72 -16.81 0.61
CA PRO A 40 11.40 -16.45 -0.76
C PRO A 40 11.84 -15.01 -1.07
N VAL A 41 12.47 -14.81 -2.22
CA VAL A 41 12.89 -13.49 -2.72
C VAL A 41 12.10 -13.12 -3.97
N ILE A 42 11.48 -11.95 -3.97
CA ILE A 42 10.75 -11.38 -5.11
C ILE A 42 11.58 -10.26 -5.71
N MET A 43 11.82 -10.33 -7.01
CA MET A 43 12.57 -9.32 -7.74
C MET A 43 12.01 -9.04 -9.13
N GLY A 44 12.25 -7.84 -9.67
CA GLY A 44 11.97 -7.53 -11.06
C GLY A 44 12.98 -8.18 -12.02
N SER A 45 12.55 -8.46 -13.25
CA SER A 45 13.41 -9.01 -14.34
C SER A 45 14.74 -8.28 -14.52
N LYS A 46 14.77 -6.94 -14.48
CA LYS A 46 16.02 -6.15 -14.58
C LYS A 46 16.96 -6.34 -13.40
N THR A 47 16.41 -6.52 -12.19
CA THR A 47 17.19 -6.84 -10.98
C THR A 47 17.75 -8.26 -11.09
N TYR A 48 16.98 -9.21 -11.60
CA TYR A 48 17.52 -10.55 -11.88
C TYR A 48 18.68 -10.50 -12.88
N ASP A 49 18.51 -9.74 -13.97
CA ASP A 49 19.52 -9.60 -15.03
C ASP A 49 20.81 -8.92 -14.53
N SER A 50 20.76 -8.14 -13.45
CA SER A 50 21.94 -7.47 -12.84
C SER A 50 22.72 -8.34 -11.87
N ILE A 51 22.13 -9.43 -11.36
CA ILE A 51 22.82 -10.36 -10.47
C ILE A 51 23.92 -11.08 -11.26
N PRO A 52 25.16 -11.17 -10.74
CA PRO A 52 26.24 -11.90 -11.39
C PRO A 52 25.83 -13.32 -11.77
N GLU A 53 26.21 -13.77 -12.96
CA GLU A 53 25.76 -15.05 -13.52
C GLU A 53 26.10 -16.26 -12.65
N ASN A 54 27.25 -16.22 -11.98
CA ASN A 54 27.68 -17.26 -11.02
C ASN A 54 26.90 -17.26 -9.70
N ARG A 55 25.97 -16.31 -9.50
CA ARG A 55 25.15 -16.15 -8.29
C ARG A 55 23.65 -16.11 -8.57
N ARG A 56 23.23 -16.22 -9.85
CA ARG A 56 21.81 -16.28 -10.25
C ARG A 56 21.43 -17.73 -10.61
N PRO A 57 20.25 -18.21 -10.20
CA PRO A 57 19.40 -17.65 -9.15
C PRO A 57 20.11 -17.63 -7.80
N LEU A 58 19.64 -16.79 -6.88
CA LEU A 58 20.24 -16.63 -5.56
C LEU A 58 20.18 -17.96 -4.79
N PRO A 59 21.32 -18.59 -4.45
CA PRO A 59 21.33 -19.95 -3.90
C PRO A 59 20.67 -20.02 -2.53
N GLY A 60 20.02 -21.15 -2.23
CA GLY A 60 19.36 -21.40 -0.95
C GLY A 60 18.08 -20.59 -0.68
N ARG A 61 17.50 -20.01 -1.73
CA ARG A 61 16.28 -19.17 -1.68
C ARG A 61 15.34 -19.53 -2.82
N THR A 62 14.04 -19.44 -2.59
CA THR A 62 13.07 -19.47 -3.68
C THR A 62 13.11 -18.14 -4.42
N ASN A 63 13.54 -18.15 -5.68
CA ASN A 63 13.64 -16.94 -6.48
C ASN A 63 12.37 -16.76 -7.31
N ILE A 64 11.72 -15.61 -7.16
CA ILE A 64 10.50 -15.26 -7.88
C ILE A 64 10.77 -14.00 -8.71
N VAL A 65 10.61 -14.11 -10.03
CA VAL A 65 10.92 -13.03 -10.97
C VAL A 65 9.63 -12.45 -11.54
N LEU A 66 9.43 -11.16 -11.29
CA LEU A 66 8.37 -10.34 -11.86
C LEU A 66 8.76 -9.87 -13.27
N THR A 67 7.96 -10.28 -14.26
CA THR A 67 8.13 -9.88 -15.66
C THR A 67 6.78 -9.63 -16.32
N ARG A 68 6.72 -8.59 -17.15
CA ARG A 68 5.56 -8.35 -18.03
C ARG A 68 5.62 -9.20 -19.30
N ASP A 69 6.82 -9.65 -19.67
CA ASP A 69 7.03 -10.52 -20.82
C ASP A 69 6.75 -11.98 -20.44
N ARG A 70 5.65 -12.51 -20.96
CA ARG A 70 5.21 -13.91 -20.74
C ARG A 70 6.03 -14.94 -21.50
N GLY A 71 6.83 -14.52 -22.48
CA GLY A 71 7.75 -15.38 -23.21
C GLY A 71 9.11 -15.56 -22.54
N LYS A 72 9.47 -14.68 -21.58
CA LYS A 72 10.76 -14.71 -20.89
C LYS A 72 10.72 -15.70 -19.73
N THR A 73 11.65 -16.66 -19.74
CA THR A 73 11.82 -17.65 -18.67
C THR A 73 13.16 -17.49 -17.97
N TYR A 74 13.18 -17.68 -16.66
CA TYR A 74 14.40 -17.64 -15.86
C TYR A 74 14.63 -19.01 -15.20
N PRO A 75 15.63 -19.79 -15.66
CA PRO A 75 15.89 -21.12 -15.11
C PRO A 75 16.12 -21.10 -13.60
N GLY A 76 15.44 -22.00 -12.88
CA GLY A 76 15.53 -22.10 -11.43
C GLY A 76 14.73 -21.03 -10.66
N CYS A 77 13.92 -20.22 -11.34
CA CYS A 77 13.01 -19.25 -10.74
C CYS A 77 11.54 -19.63 -10.96
N LEU A 78 10.68 -19.18 -10.04
CA LEU A 78 9.25 -19.06 -10.29
C LEU A 78 8.97 -17.75 -11.02
N MET A 79 7.98 -17.76 -11.90
CA MET A 79 7.60 -16.62 -12.72
C MET A 79 6.30 -16.02 -12.21
N ALA A 80 6.24 -14.69 -12.16
CA ALA A 80 5.02 -13.95 -11.83
C ALA A 80 4.86 -12.74 -12.76
N HIS A 81 3.61 -12.37 -13.04
CA HIS A 81 3.25 -11.27 -13.93
C HIS A 81 2.58 -10.10 -13.22
N THR A 82 2.24 -10.27 -11.94
CA THR A 82 1.75 -9.21 -11.05
C THR A 82 2.37 -9.38 -9.66
N LEU A 83 2.48 -8.30 -8.89
CA LEU A 83 2.96 -8.40 -7.52
C LEU A 83 2.10 -9.35 -6.67
N GLY A 84 0.78 -9.32 -6.83
CA GLY A 84 -0.14 -10.22 -6.12
C GLY A 84 0.12 -11.70 -6.44
N GLU A 85 0.40 -12.02 -7.70
CA GLU A 85 0.80 -13.38 -8.10
C GLU A 85 2.14 -13.78 -7.46
N ALA A 86 3.14 -12.89 -7.46
CA ALA A 86 4.43 -13.16 -6.84
C ALA A 86 4.32 -13.42 -5.33
N ILE A 87 3.53 -12.62 -4.62
CA ILE A 87 3.27 -12.80 -3.19
C ILE A 87 2.52 -14.12 -2.95
N THR A 88 1.51 -14.44 -3.77
CA THR A 88 0.77 -15.71 -3.67
C THR A 88 1.68 -16.92 -3.88
N LEU A 89 2.57 -16.86 -4.88
CA LEU A 89 3.57 -17.89 -5.11
C LEU A 89 4.53 -18.00 -3.92
N ALA A 90 5.04 -16.87 -3.40
CA ALA A 90 5.95 -16.84 -2.25
C ALA A 90 5.33 -17.48 -1.00
N ALA A 91 4.05 -17.23 -0.74
CA ALA A 91 3.32 -17.76 0.42
C ALA A 91 3.30 -19.30 0.45
N GLN A 92 3.43 -19.96 -0.70
CA GLN A 92 3.39 -21.42 -0.85
C GLN A 92 4.76 -22.10 -0.73
N GLN A 93 5.82 -21.34 -0.46
CA GLN A 93 7.21 -21.82 -0.50
C GLN A 93 7.79 -21.97 0.91
N PRO A 94 8.83 -22.80 1.10
CA PRO A 94 9.56 -22.85 2.36
C PRO A 94 10.07 -21.46 2.79
N GLY A 95 9.98 -21.17 4.08
CA GLY A 95 10.41 -19.88 4.64
C GLY A 95 9.44 -18.72 4.44
N SER A 96 8.21 -18.98 3.95
CA SER A 96 7.18 -17.97 3.66
C SER A 96 6.63 -17.20 4.87
N GLU A 97 7.11 -17.48 6.08
CA GLU A 97 6.85 -16.61 7.24
C GLU A 97 7.40 -15.20 7.03
N GLU A 98 8.44 -15.06 6.22
CA GLU A 98 8.97 -13.78 5.74
C GLU A 98 9.25 -13.87 4.23
N VAL A 99 8.77 -12.90 3.48
CA VAL A 99 8.96 -12.78 2.02
C VAL A 99 9.75 -11.52 1.75
N CYS A 100 10.91 -11.66 1.13
CA CYS A 100 11.83 -10.56 0.90
C CYS A 100 11.63 -9.98 -0.50
N ILE A 101 11.24 -8.72 -0.59
CA ILE A 101 11.27 -7.95 -1.83
C ILE A 101 12.63 -7.28 -1.95
N ILE A 102 13.33 -7.55 -3.04
CA ILE A 102 14.73 -7.13 -3.24
C ILE A 102 14.89 -6.17 -4.43
N GLY A 103 13.78 -5.56 -4.87
CA GLY A 103 13.73 -4.53 -5.90
C GLY A 103 13.38 -5.05 -7.30
N GLY A 104 13.49 -4.26 -8.36
CA GLY A 104 13.99 -2.87 -8.40
C GLY A 104 12.95 -1.82 -8.04
N ALA A 105 13.23 -0.56 -8.39
CA ALA A 105 12.46 0.63 -8.00
C ALA A 105 10.94 0.44 -8.12
N HIS A 106 10.44 0.02 -9.30
CA HIS A 106 9.01 -0.19 -9.51
C HIS A 106 8.40 -1.25 -8.58
N VAL A 107 9.13 -2.33 -8.28
CA VAL A 107 8.65 -3.39 -7.39
C VAL A 107 8.55 -2.86 -5.95
N PHE A 108 9.54 -2.07 -5.51
CA PHE A 108 9.47 -1.41 -4.21
C PHE A 108 8.29 -0.44 -4.12
N THR A 109 8.09 0.40 -5.13
CA THR A 109 6.96 1.34 -5.17
C THR A 109 5.62 0.61 -5.12
N GLU A 110 5.44 -0.43 -5.95
CA GLU A 110 4.19 -1.21 -6.01
C GLU A 110 3.92 -1.95 -4.70
N ALA A 111 4.96 -2.44 -4.02
CA ALA A 111 4.82 -3.23 -2.82
C ALA A 111 4.85 -2.44 -1.51
N LEU A 112 5.22 -1.15 -1.52
CA LEU A 112 5.36 -0.34 -0.31
C LEU A 112 4.08 -0.32 0.56
N PRO A 113 2.86 -0.25 -0.01
CA PRO A 113 1.64 -0.32 0.78
C PRO A 113 1.49 -1.62 1.58
N LEU A 114 2.09 -2.72 1.10
CA LEU A 114 1.96 -4.05 1.69
C LEU A 114 3.14 -4.41 2.61
N ALA A 115 4.23 -3.65 2.58
CA ALA A 115 5.43 -3.94 3.35
C ALA A 115 5.21 -3.72 4.85
N ASN A 116 5.75 -4.64 5.65
CA ASN A 116 5.74 -4.59 7.11
C ASN A 116 7.06 -4.07 7.68
N ARG A 117 8.17 -4.46 7.04
CA ARG A 117 9.54 -4.18 7.48
C ARG A 117 10.42 -3.74 6.33
N ILE A 118 11.43 -2.93 6.62
CA ILE A 118 12.52 -2.60 5.69
C ILE A 118 13.85 -2.79 6.39
N TYR A 119 14.68 -3.69 5.87
CA TYR A 119 16.12 -3.74 6.12
C TYR A 119 16.80 -2.82 5.11
N LEU A 120 17.16 -1.62 5.55
CA LEU A 120 17.73 -0.58 4.73
C LEU A 120 19.23 -0.41 5.04
N THR A 121 20.07 -0.56 4.03
CA THR A 121 21.44 -0.05 4.07
C THR A 121 21.49 1.36 3.50
N GLU A 122 21.70 2.37 4.35
CA GLU A 122 21.92 3.74 3.91
C GLU A 122 23.42 3.98 3.71
N VAL A 123 23.84 4.09 2.46
CA VAL A 123 25.24 4.29 2.07
C VAL A 123 25.60 5.76 2.16
N ASP A 124 26.74 6.08 2.79
CA ASP A 124 27.29 7.44 2.90
C ASP A 124 27.86 7.96 1.57
N ALA A 125 27.00 8.00 0.54
CA ALA A 125 27.28 8.47 -0.80
C ALA A 125 26.13 9.35 -1.31
N ILE A 126 26.44 10.25 -2.24
CA ILE A 126 25.48 10.95 -3.08
C ILE A 126 25.82 10.55 -4.53
N ILE A 127 24.85 9.99 -5.25
CA ILE A 127 25.04 9.50 -6.62
C ILE A 127 24.28 10.43 -7.57
N GLU A 128 24.99 11.22 -8.35
CA GLU A 128 24.40 12.26 -9.22
C GLU A 128 23.71 11.69 -10.46
N ASP A 129 24.20 10.57 -11.00
CA ASP A 129 23.72 9.93 -12.23
C ASP A 129 22.77 8.74 -11.98
N GLY A 130 22.14 8.69 -10.80
CA GLY A 130 21.14 7.70 -10.42
C GLY A 130 19.93 7.66 -11.35
N ASP A 131 19.52 6.47 -11.80
CA ASP A 131 18.34 6.27 -12.66
C ASP A 131 17.25 5.41 -12.01
N ALA A 132 17.50 4.86 -10.82
CA ALA A 132 16.55 4.12 -10.01
C ALA A 132 16.60 4.61 -8.56
N PHE A 133 15.43 4.87 -7.97
CA PHE A 133 15.31 5.44 -6.64
C PHE A 133 14.40 4.58 -5.75
N PHE A 134 14.75 4.46 -4.48
CA PHE A 134 13.87 3.90 -3.45
C PHE A 134 12.76 4.92 -3.13
N PRO A 135 11.48 4.52 -2.93
CA PRO A 135 10.41 5.45 -2.59
C PRO A 135 10.66 6.19 -1.27
N GLU A 136 10.05 7.37 -1.10
CA GLU A 136 10.08 8.08 0.17
C GLU A 136 9.26 7.33 1.22
N LEU A 137 9.74 7.33 2.46
CA LEU A 137 9.05 6.73 3.59
C LEU A 137 8.34 7.81 4.40
N ASP A 138 7.02 7.72 4.48
CA ASP A 138 6.22 8.58 5.35
C ASP A 138 6.53 8.29 6.83
N PRO A 139 6.99 9.28 7.62
CA PRO A 139 7.33 9.10 9.03
C PRO A 139 6.13 8.75 9.93
N VAL A 140 4.88 8.99 9.46
CA VAL A 140 3.69 8.51 10.15
C VAL A 140 3.61 6.98 10.06
N ARG A 141 3.96 6.42 8.91
CA ARG A 141 3.85 4.98 8.60
C ARG A 141 5.08 4.18 9.03
N TRP A 142 6.26 4.78 9.02
CA TRP A 142 7.53 4.08 9.20
C TRP A 142 8.36 4.66 10.33
N GLN A 143 8.93 3.79 11.17
CA GLN A 143 9.86 4.17 12.23
C GLN A 143 11.07 3.26 12.27
N VAL A 144 12.25 3.84 12.47
CA VAL A 144 13.47 3.09 12.78
C VAL A 144 13.32 2.44 14.15
N LYS A 145 13.56 1.13 14.22
CA LYS A 145 13.58 0.34 15.46
C LYS A 145 14.97 -0.10 15.86
N GLU A 146 15.83 -0.33 14.88
CA GLU A 146 17.22 -0.70 15.11
C GLU A 146 18.13 0.09 14.16
N GLU A 147 19.30 0.46 14.65
CA GLU A 147 20.34 1.16 13.89
C GLU A 147 21.71 0.53 14.21
N GLY A 148 22.47 0.25 13.16
CA GLY A 148 23.88 -0.13 13.21
C GLY A 148 24.65 0.66 12.16
N SER A 149 25.99 0.56 12.19
CA SER A 149 26.84 1.26 11.24
C SER A 149 28.02 0.41 10.79
N PHE A 150 28.60 0.78 9.65
CA PHE A 150 29.83 0.22 9.14
C PHE A 150 30.68 1.35 8.54
N THR A 151 32.00 1.18 8.60
CA THR A 151 32.95 2.21 8.15
C THR A 151 33.52 1.86 6.79
N LYS A 152 33.89 2.89 6.03
CA LYS A 152 34.73 2.74 4.83
C LYS A 152 36.06 2.07 5.21
N ASP A 153 36.51 1.12 4.39
CA ASP A 153 37.80 0.45 4.52
C ASP A 153 38.37 0.07 3.15
N GLU A 154 39.40 -0.79 3.10
CA GLU A 154 40.01 -1.24 1.84
C GLU A 154 39.06 -2.05 0.94
N LYS A 155 37.99 -2.64 1.50
CA LYS A 155 37.05 -3.51 0.79
C LYS A 155 35.70 -2.84 0.53
N ASN A 156 35.30 -1.90 1.38
CA ASN A 156 34.06 -1.14 1.31
C ASN A 156 34.36 0.28 0.81
N GLU A 157 33.88 0.62 -0.39
CA GLU A 157 34.13 1.94 -1.01
C GLU A 157 33.58 3.12 -0.19
N TYR A 158 32.52 2.85 0.60
CA TYR A 158 31.81 3.79 1.45
C TYR A 158 31.52 3.19 2.83
N GLY A 159 31.31 4.05 3.82
CA GLY A 159 30.64 3.69 5.07
C GLY A 159 29.14 3.81 4.93
N GLY A 160 28.42 3.60 6.04
CA GLY A 160 26.99 3.81 6.08
C GLY A 160 26.34 3.23 7.33
N LYS A 161 25.02 3.07 7.23
CA LYS A 161 24.16 2.58 8.29
C LYS A 161 23.34 1.38 7.86
N PHE A 162 23.09 0.48 8.80
CA PHE A 162 22.05 -0.53 8.71
C PHE A 162 20.87 -0.08 9.55
N LEU A 163 19.71 0.11 8.94
CA LEU A 163 18.49 0.57 9.58
C LEU A 163 17.41 -0.50 9.44
N VAL A 164 16.70 -0.77 10.53
CA VAL A 164 15.49 -1.60 10.51
C VAL A 164 14.30 -0.69 10.71
N TYR A 165 13.50 -0.51 9.68
CA TYR A 165 12.20 0.16 9.79
C TYR A 165 11.11 -0.87 10.02
N GLU A 166 10.23 -0.55 10.97
CA GLU A 166 8.97 -1.27 11.16
C GLU A 166 7.80 -0.33 10.89
N ARG A 167 6.74 -0.91 10.35
CA ARG A 167 5.49 -0.21 10.11
C ARG A 167 4.78 0.09 11.43
N THR A 168 4.30 1.31 11.59
CA THR A 168 3.71 1.78 12.86
C THR A 168 2.26 1.35 13.07
N GLY A 169 1.57 0.93 12.00
CA GLY A 169 0.12 0.75 11.98
C GLY A 169 -0.68 2.05 11.94
N LYS A 170 -0.01 3.22 11.93
CA LYS A 170 -0.63 4.53 11.79
C LYS A 170 -0.54 5.01 10.35
N PHE A 171 -1.53 5.77 9.90
CA PHE A 171 -1.54 6.42 8.60
C PHE A 171 -2.23 7.78 8.69
N PRO A 172 -1.97 8.69 7.73
CA PRO A 172 -2.62 9.99 7.69
C PRO A 172 -4.15 9.92 7.58
N ILE A 173 -4.82 10.98 8.03
CA ILE A 173 -6.29 11.09 8.02
C ILE A 173 -6.88 11.09 6.61
N VAL A 174 -6.08 11.49 5.62
CA VAL A 174 -6.40 11.49 4.20
C VAL A 174 -5.19 11.14 3.36
N GLU A 175 -5.41 10.63 2.16
CA GLU A 175 -4.37 10.30 1.19
C GLU A 175 -4.58 11.11 -0.10
N PRO A 176 -3.94 12.29 -0.23
CA PRO A 176 -4.07 13.13 -1.42
C PRO A 176 -3.74 12.39 -2.72
N GLY A 177 -2.80 11.42 -2.69
CA GLY A 177 -2.47 10.60 -3.86
C GLY A 177 -3.66 9.85 -4.47
N ASN A 178 -4.65 9.50 -3.64
CA ASN A 178 -5.88 8.81 -4.07
C ASN A 178 -6.94 9.78 -4.64
N GLY A 179 -6.67 11.08 -4.67
CA GLY A 179 -7.57 12.08 -5.23
C GLY A 179 -7.79 11.90 -6.73
N ARG A 180 -9.06 11.87 -7.14
CA ARG A 180 -9.49 11.64 -8.54
C ARG A 180 -9.15 12.77 -9.51
N ASN A 181 -8.98 14.00 -9.04
CA ASN A 181 -8.62 15.17 -9.84
C ASN A 181 -7.83 16.19 -8.99
N GLU A 182 -7.17 17.15 -9.63
CA GLU A 182 -6.26 18.09 -8.95
C GLU A 182 -6.97 19.00 -7.93
N GLU A 183 -8.20 19.42 -8.20
CA GLU A 183 -9.01 20.21 -7.25
C GLU A 183 -9.28 19.42 -5.96
N TYR A 184 -9.68 18.15 -6.10
CA TYR A 184 -9.93 17.29 -4.95
C TYR A 184 -8.64 16.94 -4.21
N LYS A 185 -7.52 16.73 -4.90
CA LYS A 185 -6.22 16.58 -4.26
C LYS A 185 -5.85 17.80 -3.42
N ALA A 186 -6.02 19.01 -3.96
CA ALA A 186 -5.77 20.24 -3.21
C ALA A 186 -6.70 20.40 -2.01
N GLN A 187 -7.94 19.89 -2.08
CA GLN A 187 -8.81 19.80 -0.91
C GLN A 187 -8.27 18.81 0.14
N LEU A 188 -7.82 17.61 -0.28
CA LEU A 188 -7.25 16.62 0.63
C LEU A 188 -5.97 17.14 1.30
N GLU A 189 -5.10 17.86 0.58
CA GLU A 189 -3.92 18.52 1.18
C GLU A 189 -4.30 19.51 2.28
N ARG A 190 -5.36 20.31 2.09
CA ARG A 190 -5.87 21.22 3.13
C ARG A 190 -6.40 20.48 4.35
N ILE A 191 -7.10 19.36 4.14
CA ILE A 191 -7.60 18.48 5.22
C ILE A 191 -6.44 17.82 5.96
N LEU A 192 -5.41 17.38 5.23
CA LEU A 192 -4.22 16.79 5.82
C LEU A 192 -3.52 17.81 6.73
N ALA A 193 -3.39 19.05 6.27
CA ALA A 193 -2.80 20.14 7.04
C ALA A 193 -3.63 20.55 8.27
N SER A 194 -4.97 20.46 8.20
CA SER A 194 -5.84 20.75 9.35
C SER A 194 -5.83 19.65 10.41
N GLY A 195 -5.51 18.41 10.01
CA GLY A 195 -5.55 17.23 10.87
C GLY A 195 -6.97 16.82 11.29
N GLN A 196 -8.01 17.44 10.73
CA GLN A 196 -9.39 17.19 11.11
C GLN A 196 -10.08 16.26 10.11
N CYS A 197 -10.66 15.16 10.60
CA CYS A 197 -11.45 14.26 9.76
C CYS A 197 -12.67 14.99 9.13
N PRO A 198 -12.85 14.92 7.80
CA PRO A 198 -13.95 15.61 7.11
C PRO A 198 -15.33 14.96 7.36
N PHE A 199 -15.36 13.70 7.77
CA PHE A 199 -16.58 12.90 7.98
C PHE A 199 -17.04 12.84 9.45
N CYS A 200 -16.21 13.26 10.40
CA CYS A 200 -16.60 13.41 11.80
C CYS A 200 -17.65 14.52 11.99
N PRO A 201 -18.41 14.53 13.10
CA PRO A 201 -19.46 15.52 13.38
C PRO A 201 -19.07 16.99 13.18
N ASN A 202 -17.81 17.33 13.47
CA ASN A 202 -17.29 18.69 13.33
C ASN A 202 -16.63 18.98 11.97
N GLY A 203 -16.47 17.96 11.11
CA GLY A 203 -15.79 18.02 9.82
C GLY A 203 -16.57 18.80 8.77
N GLU A 204 -15.84 19.40 7.83
CA GLU A 204 -16.39 20.29 6.80
C GLU A 204 -17.34 19.54 5.83
N THR A 205 -16.94 18.37 5.33
CA THR A 205 -17.75 17.60 4.37
C THR A 205 -19.07 17.12 4.97
N LEU A 206 -19.09 16.78 6.27
CA LEU A 206 -20.35 16.45 6.93
C LEU A 206 -21.30 17.65 7.02
N LYS A 207 -20.79 18.88 7.16
CA LYS A 207 -21.63 20.09 7.30
C LYS A 207 -22.22 20.57 5.96
N GLU A 208 -21.55 20.30 4.85
CA GLU A 208 -21.94 20.81 3.53
C GLU A 208 -23.03 20.00 2.82
N GLN A 209 -23.28 18.76 3.27
CA GLN A 209 -24.24 17.85 2.61
C GLN A 209 -25.45 17.55 3.50
N GLU A 210 -26.64 17.54 2.91
CA GLU A 210 -27.89 17.22 3.58
C GLU A 210 -27.89 15.80 4.19
N ILE A 211 -28.27 15.71 5.46
CA ILE A 211 -28.51 14.44 6.16
C ILE A 211 -29.98 14.08 5.94
N ILE A 212 -30.24 13.00 5.19
CA ILE A 212 -31.61 12.55 4.89
C ILE A 212 -32.20 11.64 5.96
N TYR A 213 -31.35 11.07 6.81
CA TYR A 213 -31.70 10.28 7.98
C TYR A 213 -30.49 10.16 8.91
N GLU A 214 -30.75 10.04 10.20
CA GLU A 214 -29.76 9.67 11.19
C GLU A 214 -30.39 8.83 12.30
N ASN A 215 -29.56 8.05 12.97
CA ASN A 215 -29.88 7.43 14.25
C ASN A 215 -28.76 7.75 15.25
N ASP A 216 -28.71 7.07 16.39
CA ASP A 216 -27.72 7.36 17.45
C ASP A 216 -26.27 7.12 17.01
N THR A 217 -26.03 6.30 15.98
CA THR A 217 -24.69 5.85 15.59
C THR A 217 -24.29 6.20 14.16
N TRP A 218 -25.23 6.55 13.27
CA TRP A 218 -24.99 6.78 11.85
C TRP A 218 -25.69 8.02 11.30
N PHE A 219 -25.03 8.64 10.32
CA PHE A 219 -25.62 9.59 9.37
C PHE A 219 -25.86 8.90 8.03
N VAL A 220 -26.91 9.31 7.32
CA VAL A 220 -27.23 8.85 5.96
C VAL A 220 -27.39 10.03 5.03
N LYS A 221 -26.74 9.95 3.86
CA LYS A 221 -26.74 10.98 2.83
C LYS A 221 -26.90 10.38 1.44
N HIS A 222 -27.33 11.18 0.47
CA HIS A 222 -27.08 10.87 -0.93
C HIS A 222 -25.58 10.98 -1.23
N ASN A 223 -25.05 10.07 -2.06
CA ASN A 223 -23.69 10.22 -2.55
C ASN A 223 -23.63 11.42 -3.50
N ALA A 224 -22.73 12.37 -3.26
CA ALA A 224 -22.51 13.52 -4.14
C ALA A 224 -21.95 13.12 -5.52
N PHE A 225 -21.38 11.92 -5.64
CA PHE A 225 -20.80 11.37 -6.85
C PHE A 225 -21.29 9.93 -7.05
N PRO A 226 -22.58 9.75 -7.39
CA PRO A 226 -23.15 8.43 -7.57
C PRO A 226 -22.46 7.70 -8.74
N LEU A 227 -22.27 6.39 -8.59
CA LEU A 227 -21.85 5.50 -9.68
C LEU A 227 -22.85 5.56 -10.83
N GLU A 228 -22.32 5.43 -12.05
CA GLU A 228 -23.13 5.29 -13.25
C GLU A 228 -24.09 4.10 -13.14
N ASN A 229 -25.25 4.20 -13.79
CA ASN A 229 -26.29 3.15 -13.83
C ASN A 229 -26.87 2.77 -12.45
N THR A 230 -26.90 3.71 -11.51
CA THR A 230 -27.57 3.54 -10.21
C THR A 230 -28.84 4.39 -10.13
N VAL A 231 -29.89 3.83 -9.52
CA VAL A 231 -31.13 4.56 -9.18
C VAL A 231 -30.92 5.33 -7.89
N PHE A 232 -30.31 4.67 -6.92
CA PHE A 232 -29.93 5.28 -5.66
C PHE A 232 -28.51 4.91 -5.27
N HIS A 233 -27.79 5.89 -4.74
CA HIS A 233 -26.49 5.68 -4.14
C HIS A 233 -26.44 6.52 -2.86
N PHE A 234 -26.40 5.84 -1.73
CA PHE A 234 -26.31 6.46 -0.42
C PHE A 234 -24.94 6.24 0.20
N VAL A 235 -24.50 7.20 1.00
CA VAL A 235 -23.34 7.08 1.88
C VAL A 235 -23.83 7.09 3.32
N LEU A 236 -23.41 6.09 4.08
CA LEU A 236 -23.68 5.95 5.50
C LEU A 236 -22.35 6.12 6.22
N THR A 237 -22.31 7.04 7.18
CA THR A 237 -21.09 7.39 7.91
C THR A 237 -21.35 7.25 9.42
N PRO A 238 -20.52 6.51 10.17
CA PRO A 238 -20.66 6.41 11.61
C PRO A 238 -20.34 7.77 12.24
N LYS A 239 -21.04 8.11 13.32
CA LYS A 239 -20.83 9.37 14.06
C LYS A 239 -19.49 9.39 14.78
N ARG A 240 -18.95 8.23 15.12
CA ARG A 240 -17.62 8.05 15.69
C ARG A 240 -16.58 7.90 14.58
N HIS A 241 -15.37 8.38 14.85
CA HIS A 241 -14.21 8.10 13.99
C HIS A 241 -13.85 6.63 14.10
N ILE A 242 -13.99 5.91 12.99
CA ILE A 242 -13.70 4.47 12.87
C ILE A 242 -12.84 4.31 11.63
N GLU A 243 -11.75 3.56 11.73
CA GLU A 243 -10.85 3.31 10.60
C GLU A 243 -10.95 1.86 10.14
N PHE A 244 -11.07 0.93 11.09
CA PHE A 244 -11.12 -0.50 10.83
C PHE A 244 -12.50 -1.09 11.08
N PHE A 245 -12.87 -2.12 10.32
CA PHE A 245 -14.08 -2.92 10.54
C PHE A 245 -14.13 -3.51 11.95
N ASP A 246 -12.98 -3.96 12.46
CA ASP A 246 -12.85 -4.58 13.78
C ASP A 246 -13.14 -3.59 14.92
N ASP A 247 -13.10 -2.28 14.64
CA ASP A 247 -13.41 -1.24 15.61
C ASP A 247 -14.90 -0.92 15.69
N ILE A 248 -15.74 -1.48 14.81
CA ILE A 248 -17.20 -1.22 14.81
C ILE A 248 -17.86 -2.02 15.95
N SER A 249 -18.54 -1.32 16.85
CA SER A 249 -19.26 -1.92 17.97
C SER A 249 -20.57 -2.58 17.52
N ASP A 250 -21.10 -3.48 18.35
CA ASP A 250 -22.41 -4.13 18.12
C ASP A 250 -23.54 -3.10 17.94
N ALA A 251 -23.52 -2.02 18.72
CA ALA A 251 -24.51 -0.95 18.62
C ALA A 251 -24.44 -0.22 17.27
N GLU A 252 -23.23 0.00 16.75
CA GLU A 252 -23.03 0.59 15.42
C GLU A 252 -23.44 -0.37 14.31
N TRP A 253 -23.20 -1.68 14.45
CA TRP A 253 -23.72 -2.68 13.50
C TRP A 253 -25.25 -2.72 13.45
N ILE A 254 -25.90 -2.67 14.61
CA ILE A 254 -27.36 -2.58 14.71
C ILE A 254 -27.86 -1.29 14.06
N GLY A 255 -27.18 -0.16 14.32
CA GLY A 255 -27.49 1.13 13.71
C GLY A 255 -27.39 1.13 12.18
N LEU A 256 -26.33 0.53 11.62
CA LEU A 256 -26.16 0.41 10.17
C LEU A 256 -27.31 -0.39 9.53
N LYS A 257 -27.70 -1.50 10.17
CA LYS A 257 -28.85 -2.31 9.73
C LYS A 257 -30.15 -1.50 9.75
N ALA A 258 -30.38 -0.71 10.80
CA ALA A 258 -31.56 0.15 10.90
C ALA A 258 -31.59 1.23 9.80
N CYS A 259 -30.47 1.88 9.52
CA CYS A 259 -30.36 2.83 8.39
C CYS A 259 -30.72 2.17 7.05
N ARG A 260 -30.18 0.97 6.79
CA ARG A 260 -30.47 0.22 5.56
C ARG A 260 -31.95 -0.16 5.45
N GLN A 261 -32.57 -0.57 6.55
CA GLN A 261 -34.00 -0.89 6.57
C GLN A 261 -34.85 0.35 6.28
N TRP A 262 -34.55 1.48 6.92
CA TRP A 262 -35.23 2.74 6.67
C TRP A 262 -35.13 3.18 5.20
N LEU A 263 -33.94 3.04 4.58
CA LEU A 263 -33.75 3.34 3.16
C LEU A 263 -34.65 2.47 2.27
N LYS A 264 -34.74 1.18 2.55
CA LYS A 264 -35.61 0.25 1.80
C LYS A 264 -37.07 0.66 1.87
N GLU A 265 -37.55 0.97 3.07
CA GLU A 265 -38.94 1.35 3.29
C GLU A 265 -39.26 2.70 2.62
N LYS A 266 -38.38 3.69 2.75
CA LYS A 266 -38.59 5.03 2.18
C LYS A 266 -38.54 5.06 0.65
N TYR A 267 -37.57 4.37 0.06
CA TYR A 267 -37.31 4.42 -1.39
C TYR A 267 -37.87 3.21 -2.15
N ASN A 268 -38.49 2.26 -1.45
CA ASN A 268 -39.19 1.10 -2.00
C ASN A 268 -38.37 0.27 -3.01
N PHE A 269 -37.11 -0.03 -2.67
CA PHE A 269 -36.27 -0.93 -3.47
C PHE A 269 -36.19 -2.33 -2.85
N THR A 270 -36.11 -3.35 -3.70
CA THR A 270 -36.14 -4.76 -3.29
C THR A 270 -34.74 -5.38 -3.11
N GLY A 271 -33.71 -4.76 -3.68
CA GLY A 271 -32.32 -5.22 -3.60
C GLY A 271 -31.32 -4.07 -3.66
N ASP A 272 -30.16 -4.29 -3.04
CA ASP A 272 -29.06 -3.33 -2.95
C ASP A 272 -27.72 -4.05 -2.76
N ALA A 273 -26.63 -3.37 -3.11
CA ALA A 273 -25.28 -3.75 -2.73
C ALA A 273 -24.79 -2.88 -1.57
N LEU A 274 -24.11 -3.52 -0.61
CA LEU A 274 -23.35 -2.85 0.44
C LEU A 274 -21.86 -2.91 0.08
N TYR A 275 -21.20 -1.76 0.00
CA TYR A 275 -19.77 -1.65 -0.24
C TYR A 275 -19.14 -0.77 0.83
N ALA A 276 -17.99 -1.18 1.36
CA ALA A 276 -17.22 -0.36 2.30
C ALA A 276 -15.73 -0.69 2.18
N ARG A 277 -14.90 0.24 2.65
CA ARG A 277 -13.45 0.08 2.78
C ARG A 277 -13.04 0.30 4.22
N SER A 278 -11.98 -0.36 4.63
CA SER A 278 -11.52 -0.38 6.02
C SER A 278 -10.00 -0.47 6.08
N GLY A 279 -9.43 0.29 7.00
CA GLY A 279 -7.99 0.35 7.24
C GLY A 279 -7.30 1.31 6.28
N GLU A 280 -6.07 0.96 5.93
CA GLU A 280 -5.15 1.92 5.35
C GLU A 280 -5.50 2.36 3.91
N LEU A 281 -5.30 3.65 3.67
CA LEU A 281 -5.62 4.35 2.43
C LEU A 281 -4.78 3.91 1.23
N LEU A 282 -3.49 3.61 1.40
CA LEU A 282 -2.64 3.13 0.30
C LEU A 282 -3.01 1.71 -0.15
N VAL A 283 -3.55 0.89 0.76
CA VAL A 283 -3.98 -0.48 0.44
C VAL A 283 -5.37 -0.48 -0.18
N THR A 284 -6.29 0.31 0.38
CA THR A 284 -7.71 0.31 -0.01
C THR A 284 -8.03 1.28 -1.15
N GLY A 285 -7.10 2.17 -1.50
CA GLY A 285 -7.32 3.30 -2.41
C GLY A 285 -8.32 4.33 -1.85
N ALA A 286 -8.61 4.30 -0.55
CA ALA A 286 -9.50 5.26 0.09
C ALA A 286 -8.83 6.62 0.24
N THR A 287 -9.60 7.70 0.14
CA THR A 287 -9.06 9.06 0.25
C THR A 287 -9.10 9.59 1.67
N VAL A 288 -9.93 9.02 2.53
CA VAL A 288 -10.13 9.44 3.92
C VAL A 288 -10.14 8.23 4.83
N ALA A 289 -9.41 8.30 5.94
CA ALA A 289 -9.36 7.32 7.01
C ALA A 289 -10.59 7.46 7.91
N HIS A 290 -11.78 7.31 7.34
CA HIS A 290 -13.04 7.25 8.08
C HIS A 290 -13.95 6.24 7.41
N PHE A 291 -14.30 5.20 8.13
CA PHE A 291 -15.14 4.11 7.68
C PHE A 291 -16.47 4.64 7.20
N HIS A 292 -16.85 4.35 5.97
CA HIS A 292 -18.18 4.66 5.47
C HIS A 292 -18.65 3.55 4.55
N CYS A 293 -19.96 3.34 4.59
CA CYS A 293 -20.65 2.34 3.82
C CYS A 293 -21.39 3.00 2.67
N HIS A 294 -21.46 2.31 1.55
CA HIS A 294 -22.24 2.69 0.38
C HIS A 294 -23.39 1.71 0.24
N ILE A 295 -24.62 2.22 0.13
CA ILE A 295 -25.79 1.44 -0.31
C ILE A 295 -26.07 1.83 -1.75
N ILE A 296 -25.95 0.87 -2.66
CA ILE A 296 -26.07 1.08 -4.10
C ILE A 296 -27.24 0.27 -4.63
N VAL A 297 -28.19 0.95 -5.27
CA VAL A 297 -29.36 0.36 -5.92
C VAL A 297 -29.19 0.51 -7.44
N PRO A 298 -29.01 -0.58 -8.19
CA PRO A 298 -28.80 -0.52 -9.64
C PRO A 298 -30.08 -0.18 -10.41
N ALA A 299 -29.93 0.38 -11.62
CA ALA A 299 -31.05 0.73 -12.51
C ALA A 299 -31.64 -0.44 -13.33
N GLY A 300 -31.14 -1.67 -13.17
CA GLY A 300 -31.65 -2.85 -13.87
C GLY A 300 -30.71 -4.06 -13.78
N LEU A 301 -30.85 -5.02 -14.71
CA LEU A 301 -29.96 -6.18 -14.91
C LEU A 301 -28.59 -5.77 -15.50
N VAL A 302 -28.00 -4.68 -15.00
CA VAL A 302 -26.74 -4.14 -15.50
C VAL A 302 -25.69 -4.33 -14.42
N GLN A 303 -24.52 -4.82 -14.83
CA GLN A 303 -23.36 -4.95 -13.95
C GLN A 303 -22.92 -3.55 -13.53
N VAL A 304 -23.03 -3.23 -12.23
CA VAL A 304 -22.42 -2.02 -11.67
C VAL A 304 -20.92 -2.28 -11.62
N SER A 305 -20.16 -1.57 -12.46
CA SER A 305 -18.70 -1.61 -12.40
C SER A 305 -18.24 -0.74 -11.22
N PHE A 306 -17.75 -1.38 -10.16
CA PHE A 306 -16.88 -0.70 -9.20
C PHE A 306 -15.62 -0.35 -9.98
N GLY A 307 -15.35 0.93 -10.21
CA GLY A 307 -14.36 1.42 -11.19
C GLY A 307 -13.00 0.71 -11.17
N SER A 308 -12.25 0.80 -12.27
CA SER A 308 -10.92 0.21 -12.35
C SER A 308 -9.95 0.89 -11.39
N TYR A 309 -9.33 0.11 -10.49
CA TYR A 309 -8.17 0.55 -9.74
C TYR A 309 -6.98 0.62 -10.70
N HIS A 310 -6.69 1.82 -11.19
CA HIS A 310 -5.43 2.08 -11.87
C HIS A 310 -4.42 2.55 -10.82
N LEU A 311 -3.45 1.71 -10.49
CA LEU A 311 -2.21 2.19 -9.87
C LEU A 311 -1.61 3.19 -10.86
N LYS A 312 -1.52 4.47 -10.45
CA LYS A 312 -0.81 5.50 -11.22
C LYS A 312 0.69 5.31 -11.14
#